data_AF-A0A355FU42-F1
#
_entry.id   AF-A0A355FU42-F1
#
_cell.length_a   1.000
_cell.length_b   1.000
_cell.length_c   1.000
_cell.angle_alpha   90.00
_cell.angle_beta   90.00
_cell.angle_gamma   90.00
#
_symmetry.space_group_name_H-M   'P 1'
#
loop_
_entity.id
_entity.type
_entity.pdbx_description
1 polymer ?
#
loop_
_entity_poly.entity_id
_entity_poly.type
_entity_poly.pdbx_seq_one_letter_code
_entity_poly.pdbx_strand_id
1 'polypeptide(L)'
;MQKIIFPLILFVAGVSFIPGNAEAQQLFRRSQFMTNPFLSNPAIAGTLPESPITMNYRNQWTGFDGAPETMTLSGHTALPNRIGVGAIVYSDDTGGAIQRTGIEVAGSYTIDLNNYDAVSFGLSLMANQWSFDNDLDVWDVEDPALQYGMEQSVALDA
;
A
#
# COMPACT_ATOMS: atom_id res chain seq x y z
N MET A 1 7.31 3.37 44.21
CA MET A 1 6.83 3.32 42.80
C MET A 1 7.78 2.57 41.86
N GLN A 2 9.10 2.76 41.90
CA GLN A 2 10.04 2.07 40.98
C GLN A 2 10.02 0.53 41.02
N LYS A 3 9.65 -0.09 42.15
CA LYS A 3 9.62 -1.57 42.31
C LYS A 3 8.53 -2.30 41.50
N ILE A 4 7.50 -1.57 41.03
CA ILE A 4 6.39 -2.13 40.23
C ILE A 4 6.61 -1.88 38.74
N ILE A 5 7.38 -0.85 38.38
CA ILE A 5 7.63 -0.45 36.99
C ILE A 5 8.47 -1.51 36.27
N PHE A 6 9.51 -2.03 36.92
CA PHE A 6 10.38 -3.04 36.32
C PHE A 6 9.65 -4.36 35.97
N PRO A 7 8.86 -4.99 36.86
CA PRO A 7 8.09 -6.19 36.51
C PRO A 7 6.97 -5.89 35.51
N LEU A 8 6.40 -4.69 35.50
CA LEU A 8 5.41 -4.28 34.50
C LEU A 8 6.02 -4.16 33.10
N ILE A 9 7.22 -3.58 32.97
CA ILE A 9 7.95 -3.51 31.71
C ILE A 9 8.30 -4.92 31.21
N LEU A 10 8.75 -5.80 32.09
CA LEU A 10 9.03 -7.20 31.77
C LEU A 10 7.78 -7.96 31.34
N PHE A 11 6.64 -7.69 31.97
CA PHE A 11 5.35 -8.28 31.59
C PHE A 11 4.89 -7.81 30.20
N VAL A 12 4.97 -6.50 29.93
CA VAL A 12 4.63 -5.93 28.60
C VAL A 12 5.58 -6.46 27.52
N ALA A 13 6.87 -6.54 27.81
CA ALA A 13 7.86 -7.14 26.90
C ALA A 13 7.59 -8.63 26.66
N GLY A 14 7.17 -9.38 27.69
CA GLY A 14 6.83 -10.80 27.58
C GLY A 14 5.56 -11.08 26.76
N VAL A 15 4.54 -10.22 26.87
CA VAL A 15 3.31 -10.32 26.05
C VAL A 15 3.58 -10.00 24.57
N SER A 16 4.64 -9.26 24.27
CA SER A 16 5.02 -8.89 22.90
C SER A 16 5.70 -10.04 22.11
N PHE A 17 5.99 -11.17 22.76
CA PHE A 17 6.73 -12.31 22.19
C PHE A 17 5.84 -13.54 21.89
N ILE A 18 4.57 -13.34 21.53
CA ILE A 18 3.73 -14.43 21.04
C ILE A 18 4.17 -14.78 19.62
N PRO A 19 4.61 -16.02 19.33
CA PRO A 19 4.89 -16.44 17.95
C PRO A 19 3.58 -16.52 17.17
N GLY A 20 3.30 -15.50 16.37
CA GLY A 20 2.23 -15.51 15.37
C GLY A 20 2.75 -16.05 14.04
N ASN A 21 1.87 -16.66 13.24
CA ASN A 21 2.17 -16.92 11.84
C ASN A 21 2.30 -15.56 11.11
N ALA A 22 3.38 -15.39 10.35
CA ALA A 22 3.58 -14.19 9.55
C ALA A 22 2.88 -14.39 8.20
N GLU A 23 1.78 -13.65 7.99
CA GLU A 23 1.15 -13.53 6.69
C GLU A 23 1.84 -12.40 5.92
N ALA A 24 2.45 -12.71 4.77
CA ALA A 24 3.07 -11.70 3.93
C ALA A 24 2.04 -11.17 2.93
N GLN A 25 1.84 -9.86 2.92
CA GLN A 25 0.99 -9.21 1.93
C GLN A 25 1.87 -8.61 0.83
N GLN A 26 1.71 -9.10 -0.39
CA GLN A 26 2.34 -8.49 -1.55
C GLN A 26 1.47 -7.31 -2.00
N LEU A 27 1.99 -6.08 -1.99
CA LEU A 27 1.34 -4.91 -2.59
C LEU A 27 1.95 -4.62 -3.97
N PHE A 28 1.27 -3.82 -4.78
CA PHE A 28 1.85 -3.35 -6.03
C PHE A 28 3.11 -2.52 -5.77
N ARG A 29 4.02 -2.49 -6.74
CA ARG A 29 5.34 -1.88 -6.55
C ARG A 29 5.30 -0.35 -6.65
N ARG A 30 5.62 0.33 -5.54
CA ARG A 30 5.69 1.80 -5.44
C ARG A 30 7.14 2.31 -5.48
N SER A 31 7.69 2.48 -6.69
CA SER A 31 9.08 2.97 -6.87
C SER A 31 9.17 4.41 -7.40
N GLN A 32 8.04 5.09 -7.55
CA GLN A 32 7.92 6.43 -8.16
C GLN A 32 7.99 7.55 -7.11
N PHE A 33 8.73 7.35 -6.01
CA PHE A 33 8.80 8.33 -4.91
C PHE A 33 9.24 9.73 -5.37
N MET A 34 10.19 9.80 -6.31
CA MET A 34 10.74 11.07 -6.79
C MET A 34 9.72 11.92 -7.57
N THR A 35 8.73 11.29 -8.20
CA THR A 35 7.70 11.99 -8.99
C THR A 35 6.36 12.06 -8.26
N ASN A 36 6.08 11.10 -7.39
CA ASN A 36 4.85 11.02 -6.63
C ASN A 36 5.12 10.44 -5.23
N PRO A 37 5.60 11.27 -4.29
CA PRO A 37 5.94 10.83 -2.94
C PRO A 37 4.72 10.37 -2.14
N PHE A 38 3.52 10.85 -2.50
CA PHE A 38 2.26 10.44 -1.88
C PHE A 38 1.97 8.95 -2.05
N LEU A 39 2.41 8.32 -3.15
CA LEU A 39 2.30 6.87 -3.30
C LEU A 39 3.02 6.11 -2.19
N SER A 40 4.17 6.59 -1.72
CA SER A 40 4.97 5.86 -0.74
C SER A 40 4.63 6.22 0.71
N ASN A 41 4.00 7.36 0.96
CA ASN A 41 3.77 7.84 2.32
C ASN A 41 2.45 8.65 2.43
N PRO A 42 1.45 8.14 3.19
CA PRO A 42 0.19 8.85 3.39
C PRO A 42 0.35 10.19 4.15
N ALA A 43 1.43 10.37 4.92
CA ALA A 43 1.72 11.61 5.63
C ALA A 43 2.05 12.80 4.70
N ILE A 44 2.28 12.54 3.41
CA ILE A 44 2.49 13.57 2.38
C ILE A 44 1.17 14.25 1.98
N ALA A 45 0.01 13.62 2.23
CA ALA A 45 -1.27 14.20 1.88
C ALA A 45 -1.41 15.61 2.47
N GLY A 46 -1.76 16.58 1.63
CA GLY A 46 -1.97 17.97 2.06
C GLY A 46 -0.74 18.73 2.57
N THR A 47 0.47 18.23 2.34
CA THR A 47 1.72 18.96 2.65
C THR A 47 2.06 20.05 1.63
N LEU A 48 1.50 19.95 0.42
CA LEU A 48 1.63 20.95 -0.63
C LEU A 48 0.47 21.97 -0.53
N PRO A 49 0.71 23.25 -0.87
CA PRO A 49 -0.35 24.26 -0.87
C PRO A 49 -1.38 24.03 -1.99
N GLU A 50 -1.02 23.35 -3.07
CA GLU A 50 -1.91 22.91 -4.14
C GLU A 50 -2.51 21.50 -3.89
N SER A 51 -3.48 21.14 -4.74
CA SER A 51 -4.12 19.82 -4.77
C SER A 51 -3.62 19.02 -5.98
N PRO A 52 -2.45 18.37 -5.92
CA PRO A 52 -1.90 17.65 -7.07
C PRO A 52 -2.79 16.44 -7.43
N ILE A 53 -2.91 16.21 -8.74
CA ILE A 53 -3.48 14.99 -9.31
C ILE A 53 -2.42 14.43 -10.26
N THR A 54 -2.05 13.18 -10.05
CA THR A 54 -0.96 12.52 -10.76
C THR A 54 -1.44 11.19 -11.33
N MET A 55 -1.20 10.98 -12.62
CA MET A 55 -1.40 9.70 -13.28
C MET A 55 -0.04 9.13 -13.69
N ASN A 56 0.23 7.87 -13.35
CA ASN A 56 1.44 7.17 -13.76
C ASN A 56 1.06 5.90 -14.49
N TYR A 57 1.77 5.61 -15.57
CA TYR A 57 1.73 4.33 -16.26
C TYR A 57 3.15 3.79 -16.34
N ARG A 58 3.31 2.51 -16.02
CA ARG A 58 4.59 1.83 -15.99
C ARG A 58 4.44 0.49 -16.68
N ASN A 59 5.11 0.33 -17.81
CA ASN A 59 5.33 -0.97 -18.43
C ASN A 59 6.76 -1.44 -18.09
N GLN A 60 6.86 -2.63 -17.52
CA GLN A 60 8.12 -3.26 -17.17
C GLN A 60 8.46 -4.31 -18.22
N TRP A 61 9.71 -4.34 -18.65
CA TRP A 61 10.19 -5.39 -19.57
C TRP A 61 9.49 -5.24 -20.92
N THR A 62 9.40 -3.99 -21.38
CA THR A 62 8.84 -3.63 -22.68
C THR A 62 9.41 -4.48 -23.80
N GLY A 63 8.53 -5.01 -24.66
CA GLY A 63 8.89 -5.85 -25.81
C GLY A 63 8.66 -7.35 -25.58
N PHE A 64 8.36 -7.77 -24.35
CA PHE A 64 7.81 -9.10 -24.07
C PHE A 64 6.29 -9.06 -24.09
N ASP A 65 5.67 -10.14 -24.57
CA ASP A 65 4.23 -10.31 -24.46
C ASP A 65 3.85 -10.65 -23.02
N GLY A 66 2.76 -10.09 -22.50
CA GLY A 66 2.42 -10.17 -21.07
C GLY A 66 3.45 -9.47 -20.17
N ALA A 67 4.06 -8.36 -20.61
CA ALA A 67 4.95 -7.57 -19.77
C ALA A 67 4.17 -7.00 -18.56
N PRO A 68 4.74 -6.93 -17.34
CA PRO A 68 4.02 -6.38 -16.20
C PRO A 68 3.72 -4.88 -16.37
N GLU A 69 2.46 -4.51 -16.19
CA GLU A 69 1.98 -3.14 -16.34
C GLU A 69 1.29 -2.64 -15.07
N THR A 70 1.63 -1.42 -14.66
CA THR A 70 1.00 -0.77 -13.51
C THR A 70 0.51 0.61 -13.91
N MET A 71 -0.76 0.89 -13.67
CA MET A 71 -1.35 2.21 -13.80
C MET A 71 -1.82 2.71 -12.44
N THR A 72 -1.49 3.96 -12.11
CA THR A 72 -1.94 4.62 -10.88
C THR A 72 -2.53 5.98 -11.19
N LEU A 73 -3.60 6.33 -10.49
CA LEU A 73 -4.15 7.67 -10.42
C LEU A 73 -4.23 8.05 -8.94
N SER A 74 -3.60 9.16 -8.57
CA SER A 74 -3.59 9.63 -7.20
C SER A 74 -3.90 11.10 -7.12
N GLY A 75 -4.51 11.53 -6.04
CA GLY A 75 -4.61 12.95 -5.72
C GLY A 75 -4.70 13.17 -4.22
N HIS A 76 -4.20 14.31 -3.76
CA HIS A 76 -4.31 14.72 -2.37
C HIS A 76 -4.50 16.22 -2.25
N THR A 77 -4.99 16.68 -1.11
CA THR A 77 -5.21 18.10 -0.83
C THR A 77 -5.09 18.39 0.65
N ALA A 78 -4.70 19.62 0.97
CA ALA A 78 -4.82 20.16 2.31
C ALA A 78 -6.29 20.56 2.57
N LEU A 79 -6.73 20.33 3.80
CA LEU A 79 -7.98 20.81 4.37
C LEU A 79 -7.67 21.78 5.53
N PRO A 80 -8.66 22.55 6.01
CA PRO A 80 -8.51 23.36 7.21
C PRO A 80 -8.07 22.52 8.43
N ASN A 81 -7.54 23.20 9.46
CA ASN A 81 -7.10 22.59 10.71
C ASN A 81 -5.97 21.58 10.56
N ARG A 82 -5.05 21.80 9.61
CA ARG A 82 -3.82 21.00 9.42
C ARG A 82 -4.08 19.54 9.05
N ILE A 83 -5.24 19.28 8.46
CA ILE A 83 -5.63 17.95 7.99
C ILE A 83 -5.28 17.85 6.50
N GLY A 84 -4.70 16.73 6.07
CA GLY A 84 -4.59 16.36 4.67
C GLY A 84 -5.45 15.15 4.36
N VAL A 85 -5.96 15.08 3.14
CA VAL A 85 -6.66 13.89 2.64
C VAL A 85 -6.18 13.57 1.24
N GLY A 86 -6.23 12.29 0.88
CA GLY A 86 -5.92 11.87 -0.48
C GLY A 86 -6.45 10.48 -0.78
N ALA A 87 -6.40 10.13 -2.06
CA ALA A 87 -6.77 8.82 -2.54
C ALA A 87 -5.85 8.37 -3.68
N ILE A 88 -5.69 7.07 -3.79
CA ILE A 88 -4.93 6.39 -4.85
C ILE A 88 -5.83 5.30 -5.39
N VAL A 89 -6.03 5.26 -6.70
CA VAL A 89 -6.62 4.13 -7.41
C VAL A 89 -5.55 3.55 -8.30
N TYR A 90 -5.44 2.24 -8.34
CA TYR A 90 -4.44 1.58 -9.14
C TYR A 90 -4.95 0.27 -9.75
N SER A 91 -4.34 -0.09 -10.87
CA SER A 91 -4.49 -1.38 -11.53
C SER A 91 -3.08 -1.88 -11.86
N ASP A 92 -2.78 -3.08 -11.40
CA ASP A 92 -1.48 -3.74 -11.53
C ASP A 92 -1.71 -5.12 -12.16
N ASP A 93 -1.11 -5.31 -13.33
CA ASP A 93 -1.11 -6.56 -14.07
C ASP A 93 0.32 -7.12 -14.05
N THR A 94 0.49 -8.30 -13.48
CA THR A 94 1.77 -9.02 -13.43
C THR A 94 1.85 -10.08 -14.52
N GLY A 95 1.55 -9.68 -15.76
CA GLY A 95 1.72 -10.52 -16.95
C GLY A 95 0.57 -11.47 -17.25
N GLY A 96 -0.67 -10.99 -17.06
CA GLY A 96 -1.92 -11.68 -17.36
C GLY A 96 -2.37 -12.60 -16.22
N ALA A 97 -1.45 -13.36 -15.64
CA ALA A 97 -1.70 -14.37 -14.61
C ALA A 97 -2.30 -13.77 -13.33
N ILE A 98 -1.76 -12.65 -12.87
CA ILE A 98 -2.13 -12.02 -11.60
C ILE A 98 -2.51 -10.58 -11.88
N GLN A 99 -3.75 -10.24 -11.55
CA GLN A 99 -4.28 -8.90 -11.68
C GLN A 99 -4.72 -8.38 -10.31
N ARG A 100 -4.42 -7.11 -10.05
CA ARG A 100 -4.83 -6.45 -8.82
C ARG A 100 -5.33 -5.06 -9.11
N THR A 101 -6.54 -4.78 -8.67
CA THR A 101 -7.10 -3.43 -8.69
C THR A 101 -7.40 -3.03 -7.27
N GLY A 102 -7.02 -1.82 -6.90
CA GLY A 102 -7.18 -1.35 -5.54
C GLY A 102 -7.48 0.13 -5.44
N ILE A 103 -8.06 0.48 -4.31
CA ILE A 103 -8.25 1.86 -3.87
C ILE A 103 -7.63 2.00 -2.48
N GLU A 104 -6.92 3.10 -2.29
CA GLU A 104 -6.40 3.52 -0.99
C GLU A 104 -6.91 4.92 -0.71
N VAL A 105 -7.35 5.14 0.52
CA VAL A 105 -7.69 6.46 1.05
C VAL A 105 -6.73 6.77 2.19
N ALA A 106 -6.24 8.00 2.21
CA ALA A 106 -5.26 8.44 3.19
C ALA A 106 -5.73 9.73 3.87
N GLY A 107 -5.46 9.82 5.17
CA GLY A 107 -5.61 11.02 5.97
C GLY A 107 -4.29 11.36 6.63
N SER A 108 -3.98 12.64 6.76
CA SER A 108 -2.80 13.12 7.47
C SER A 108 -3.15 14.25 8.44
N TYR A 109 -2.30 14.44 9.43
CA TYR A 109 -2.35 15.55 10.37
C TYR A 109 -0.96 16.15 10.57
N THR A 110 -0.86 17.46 10.35
CA THR A 110 0.40 18.21 10.40
C THR A 110 0.51 18.97 11.72
N ILE A 111 1.68 18.89 12.36
CA ILE A 111 2.04 19.65 13.56
C ILE A 111 3.16 20.61 13.19
N ASP A 112 2.84 21.89 13.17
CA ASP A 112 3.84 22.96 13.00
C ASP A 112 4.73 23.05 14.25
N LEU A 113 6.03 23.09 14.03
CA LEU A 113 7.04 23.34 15.06
C LEU A 113 7.32 24.85 15.17
N ASN A 114 7.99 25.26 16.24
CA ASN A 114 8.28 26.68 16.51
C ASN A 114 9.23 27.35 15.52
N ASN A 115 9.87 26.57 14.62
CA ASN A 115 11.00 26.98 13.81
C ASN A 115 10.75 26.85 12.29
N TYR A 116 9.52 27.10 11.82
CA TYR A 116 9.07 26.95 10.42
C TYR A 116 9.05 25.51 9.87
N ASP A 117 9.52 24.55 10.66
CA ASP A 117 9.41 23.12 10.34
C ASP A 117 8.02 22.58 10.71
N ALA A 118 7.67 21.44 10.13
CA ALA A 118 6.46 20.72 10.47
C ALA A 118 6.68 19.21 10.43
N VAL A 119 5.92 18.47 11.25
CA VAL A 119 5.89 17.00 11.26
C VAL A 119 4.49 16.55 10.93
N SER A 120 4.35 15.66 9.95
CA SER A 120 3.07 15.12 9.52
C SER A 120 2.95 13.64 9.88
N PHE A 121 1.80 13.25 10.40
CA PHE A 121 1.43 11.86 10.65
C PHE A 121 0.36 11.45 9.65
N GLY A 122 0.48 10.27 9.05
CA GLY A 122 -0.46 9.76 8.06
C GLY A 122 -1.01 8.41 8.46
N LEU A 123 -2.27 8.15 8.08
CA LEU A 123 -2.91 6.85 8.13
C LEU A 123 -3.58 6.58 6.79
N SER A 124 -3.46 5.34 6.33
CA SER A 124 -4.09 4.84 5.10
C SER A 124 -5.08 3.73 5.43
N LEU A 125 -6.03 3.52 4.53
CA LEU A 125 -6.86 2.34 4.46
C LEU A 125 -6.97 1.95 3.00
N MET A 126 -6.83 0.65 2.70
CA MET A 126 -6.79 0.13 1.35
C MET A 126 -7.79 -1.01 1.19
N ALA A 127 -8.46 -1.04 0.04
CA ALA A 127 -9.26 -2.16 -0.41
C ALA A 127 -8.71 -2.66 -1.73
N ASN A 128 -8.44 -3.96 -1.80
CA ASN A 128 -7.80 -4.60 -2.94
C ASN A 128 -8.67 -5.74 -3.44
N GLN A 129 -8.90 -5.76 -4.74
CA GLN A 129 -9.42 -6.91 -5.46
C GLN A 129 -8.25 -7.59 -6.16
N TRP A 130 -8.02 -8.84 -5.82
CA TRP A 130 -7.04 -9.69 -6.45
C TRP A 130 -7.76 -10.72 -7.31
N SER A 131 -7.19 -10.99 -8.49
CA SER A 131 -7.60 -12.07 -9.35
C SER A 131 -6.39 -12.83 -9.86
N PHE A 132 -6.54 -14.15 -9.92
CA PHE A 132 -5.60 -15.05 -10.57
C PHE A 132 -6.34 -15.82 -11.66
N ASP A 133 -5.81 -15.72 -12.87
CA ASP A 133 -6.26 -16.50 -14.01
C ASP A 133 -5.26 -17.61 -14.29
N ASN A 134 -5.78 -18.83 -14.40
CA ASN A 134 -5.00 -20.05 -14.59
C ASN A 134 -4.94 -20.47 -16.07
N ASP A 135 -5.26 -19.57 -17.01
CA ASP A 135 -4.99 -19.76 -18.44
C ASP A 135 -3.49 -19.55 -18.74
N LEU A 136 -2.65 -20.39 -18.14
CA LEU A 136 -1.20 -20.32 -18.20
C LEU A 136 -0.61 -21.51 -18.95
N ASP A 137 0.44 -21.27 -19.73
CA ASP A 137 1.27 -22.34 -20.29
C ASP A 137 2.19 -22.90 -19.21
N VAL A 138 1.76 -24.00 -18.60
CA VAL A 138 2.40 -24.59 -17.41
C VAL A 138 3.15 -25.87 -17.77
N TRP A 139 4.33 -26.04 -17.18
CA TRP A 139 5.15 -27.24 -17.37
C TRP A 139 4.53 -28.50 -16.73
N ASP A 140 3.81 -28.32 -15.62
CA ASP A 140 3.09 -29.38 -14.92
C ASP A 140 1.60 -29.02 -14.86
N VAL A 141 0.81 -29.74 -15.65
CA VAL A 141 -0.64 -29.52 -15.77
C VAL A 141 -1.41 -30.08 -14.57
N GLU A 142 -0.78 -30.96 -13.77
CA GLU A 142 -1.41 -31.58 -12.60
C GLU A 142 -0.95 -30.95 -11.27
N ASP A 143 -0.29 -29.77 -11.31
CA ASP A 143 0.17 -29.07 -10.10
C ASP A 143 -1.03 -28.74 -9.17
N PRO A 144 -1.07 -29.30 -7.95
CA PRO A 144 -2.14 -29.03 -6.99
C PRO A 144 -2.26 -27.55 -6.57
N ALA A 145 -1.21 -26.75 -6.75
CA ALA A 145 -1.20 -25.31 -6.49
C ALA A 145 -1.93 -24.50 -7.58
N LEU A 146 -2.11 -25.08 -8.77
CA LEU A 146 -2.79 -24.48 -9.91
C LEU A 146 -4.21 -25.08 -10.05
N GLN A 147 -4.96 -25.10 -8.95
CA GLN A 147 -6.33 -25.62 -8.96
C GLN A 147 -7.21 -24.84 -9.94
N TYR A 148 -8.07 -25.58 -10.64
CA TYR A 148 -8.78 -25.12 -11.83
C TYR A 148 -9.65 -23.86 -11.62
N GLY A 149 -9.42 -22.84 -12.45
CA GLY A 149 -10.33 -21.71 -12.64
C GLY A 149 -9.74 -20.33 -12.32
N MET A 150 -10.61 -19.33 -12.35
CA MET A 150 -10.30 -17.97 -11.92
C MET A 150 -10.51 -17.87 -10.41
N GLU A 151 -9.48 -17.50 -9.67
CA GLU A 151 -9.60 -17.16 -8.26
C GLU A 151 -9.77 -15.65 -8.12
N GLN A 152 -10.65 -15.23 -7.22
CA GLN A 152 -10.87 -13.82 -6.94
C GLN A 152 -11.09 -13.61 -5.45
N SER A 153 -10.39 -12.65 -4.86
CA SER A 153 -10.54 -12.27 -3.46
C SER A 153 -10.57 -10.77 -3.28
N VAL A 154 -11.24 -10.31 -2.23
CA VAL A 154 -11.24 -8.91 -1.81
C VAL A 154 -10.65 -8.84 -0.41
N ALA A 155 -9.62 -8.03 -0.26
CA ALA A 155 -8.92 -7.82 1.01
C ALA A 155 -9.00 -6.35 1.43
N LEU A 156 -9.20 -6.13 2.73
CA LEU A 156 -9.05 -4.82 3.36
C LEU A 156 -7.72 -4.79 4.12
N ASP A 157 -6.97 -3.71 3.94
CA ASP A 157 -5.65 -3.47 4.54
C ASP A 157 -5.58 -2.05 5.10
N ALA A 158 -4.67 -1.78 6.04
CA ALA A 158 -4.58 -0.51 6.77
C ALA A 158 -3.13 -0.02 6.93
#